data_AF-A0AAV4NMK5-F1
#
_entry.id   AF-A0AAV4NMK5-F1
#
_cell.length_a   1.000
_cell.length_b   1.000
_cell.length_c   1.000
_cell.angle_alpha   90.00
_cell.angle_beta   90.00
_cell.angle_gamma   90.00
#
_symmetry.space_group_name_H-M   'P 1'
#
loop_
_entity.id
_entity.type
_entity.pdbx_description
1 polymer ?
#
loop_
_entity_poly.entity_id
_entity_poly.type
_entity_poly.pdbx_seq_one_letter_code
_entity_poly.pdbx_strand_id
1 'polypeptide(L)'
;MKCPDEIIRVATIASEEMRISRDDNGDYKFDGLVGRYLEIILKALDRKFVVFSESIGGGFRLPNGTWTGLIGEIQKDNADLALYYLTVTEERTRVVDFSTVYATDDAAFAIEKPGALPRSMSFVYSFDATIWIFILFILFLMPLVFQRLLQNKYTYTQMLLSLVGLFFGKSSFRTQHSCSFRILVYSWSIFGMILMFSYSDVLLSVLTVAVQIPVIKTFEELSEAVAKHGYKCFTPKNSACLNYLLDSEKKHLSFLGETSVHHEWFLDHLMSHNNQISKTSAVLASRSLLEMLVGAEDLDNYYISEEFLVSFQFAIALKKNFCLKKKLNKIISRLNSAGFYLKILKDVAYKILLANHKMSQNTTDAKPLSVEDLFGIFMLLLVGLGLSLFSFICEVVCFYLKKFF
;
A
#
# COMPACT_ATOMS: atom_id res chain seq x y z
N MET A 1 -40.56 -34.61 3.26
CA MET A 1 -39.53 -35.66 3.08
C MET A 1 -38.60 -35.62 4.28
N LYS A 2 -38.50 -36.72 5.03
CA LYS A 2 -37.49 -36.88 6.09
C LYS A 2 -36.12 -37.00 5.40
N CYS A 3 -35.17 -36.16 5.78
CA CYS A 3 -33.78 -36.34 5.40
C CYS A 3 -33.31 -37.67 6.01
N PRO A 4 -32.68 -38.59 5.25
CA PRO A 4 -32.07 -39.76 5.87
C PRO A 4 -31.06 -39.32 6.94
N ASP A 5 -30.90 -40.12 8.01
CA ASP A 5 -29.86 -39.92 9.02
C ASP A 5 -28.50 -40.31 8.43
N GLU A 6 -28.08 -39.53 7.45
CA GLU A 6 -26.86 -39.71 6.68
C GLU A 6 -25.73 -38.88 7.31
N ILE A 7 -24.52 -39.44 7.29
CA ILE A 7 -23.31 -38.76 7.74
C ILE A 7 -23.01 -37.64 6.74
N ILE A 8 -22.88 -36.40 7.22
CA ILE A 8 -22.64 -35.25 6.35
C ILE A 8 -21.17 -35.23 5.93
N ARG A 9 -20.91 -35.26 4.62
CA ARG A 9 -19.54 -35.15 4.07
C ARG A 9 -19.21 -33.69 3.81
N VAL A 10 -18.17 -33.18 4.48
CA VAL A 10 -17.77 -31.78 4.44
C VAL A 10 -16.43 -31.64 3.72
N ALA A 11 -16.40 -30.93 2.60
CA ALA A 11 -15.17 -30.58 1.91
C ALA A 11 -14.66 -29.19 2.33
N THR A 12 -13.35 -29.08 2.57
CA THR A 12 -12.69 -27.82 2.92
C THR A 12 -11.24 -27.83 2.43
N ILE A 13 -10.50 -26.77 2.70
CA ILE A 13 -9.08 -26.63 2.34
C ILE A 13 -8.30 -26.42 3.62
N ALA A 14 -7.24 -27.20 3.82
CA ALA A 14 -6.36 -27.03 4.98
C ALA A 14 -5.50 -25.77 4.78
N SER A 15 -5.68 -24.78 5.65
CA SER A 15 -4.90 -23.54 5.66
C SER A 15 -4.84 -22.95 7.07
N GLU A 16 -4.10 -21.85 7.28
CA GLU A 16 -4.05 -21.19 8.61
C GLU A 16 -5.42 -20.69 9.07
N GLU A 17 -6.30 -20.32 8.12
CA GLU A 17 -7.67 -19.91 8.40
C GLU A 17 -8.60 -21.11 8.72
N MET A 18 -8.17 -22.33 8.38
CA MET A 18 -8.91 -23.58 8.49
C MET A 18 -7.99 -24.71 8.98
N ARG A 19 -7.58 -24.61 10.24
CA ARG A 19 -6.70 -25.59 10.89
C ARG A 19 -7.52 -26.75 11.39
N ILE A 20 -7.20 -27.94 10.92
CA ILE A 20 -7.90 -29.17 11.28
C ILE A 20 -6.92 -30.03 12.08
N SER A 21 -7.30 -30.36 13.30
CA SER A 21 -6.58 -31.28 14.17
C SER A 21 -7.53 -32.39 14.62
N ARG A 22 -6.98 -33.55 15.00
CA ARG A 22 -7.75 -34.60 15.66
C ARG A 22 -7.41 -34.58 17.13
N ASP A 23 -8.44 -34.62 17.97
CA ASP A 23 -8.29 -34.74 19.42
C ASP A 23 -7.88 -36.17 19.80
N ASP A 24 -7.45 -36.38 21.04
CA ASP A 24 -7.00 -37.70 21.54
C ASP A 24 -8.12 -38.77 21.45
N ASN A 25 -9.38 -38.33 21.42
CA ASN A 25 -10.57 -39.18 21.26
C ASN A 25 -10.91 -39.50 19.78
N GLY A 26 -10.14 -38.97 18.81
CA GLY A 26 -10.37 -39.15 17.38
C GLY A 26 -11.36 -38.15 16.76
N ASP A 27 -11.91 -37.22 17.55
CA ASP A 27 -12.83 -36.18 17.08
C ASP A 27 -12.10 -35.05 16.34
N TYR A 28 -12.77 -34.45 15.36
CA TYR A 28 -12.24 -33.30 14.62
C TYR A 28 -12.32 -32.03 15.47
N LYS A 29 -11.18 -31.37 15.66
CA LYS A 29 -11.05 -30.04 16.28
C LYS A 29 -10.63 -29.02 15.23
N PHE A 30 -11.44 -27.98 15.08
CA PHE A 30 -11.23 -26.92 14.11
C PHE A 30 -10.70 -25.67 14.81
N ASP A 31 -9.71 -25.02 14.21
CA ASP A 31 -9.23 -23.71 14.62
C ASP A 31 -9.01 -22.81 13.39
N GLY A 32 -8.74 -21.53 13.62
CA GLY A 32 -8.73 -20.51 12.57
C GLY A 32 -10.12 -19.89 12.35
N LEU A 33 -10.18 -18.84 11.52
CA LEU A 33 -11.39 -18.06 11.29
C LEU A 33 -12.53 -18.92 10.70
N VAL A 34 -12.26 -19.63 9.61
CA VAL A 34 -13.24 -20.50 8.94
C VAL A 34 -13.50 -21.76 9.76
N GLY A 35 -12.45 -22.29 10.41
CA GLY A 35 -12.55 -23.50 11.23
C GLY A 35 -13.52 -23.34 12.40
N ARG A 36 -13.38 -22.28 13.19
CA ARG A 36 -14.28 -22.00 14.32
C ARG A 36 -15.71 -21.75 13.85
N TYR A 37 -15.89 -21.08 12.71
CA TYR A 37 -17.21 -20.85 12.14
C TYR A 37 -17.87 -22.17 11.70
N LEU A 38 -17.10 -23.07 11.07
CA LEU A 38 -17.59 -24.40 10.68
C LEU A 38 -18.00 -25.23 11.91
N GLU A 39 -17.18 -25.24 12.95
CA GLU A 39 -17.43 -26.00 14.17
C GLU A 39 -18.78 -25.63 14.80
N ILE A 40 -19.08 -24.32 14.87
CA ILE A 40 -20.37 -23.82 15.40
C ILE A 40 -21.54 -24.31 14.54
N ILE A 41 -21.39 -24.29 13.21
CA ILE A 41 -22.43 -24.76 12.29
C ILE A 41 -22.66 -26.25 12.44
N LEU A 42 -21.61 -27.07 12.49
CA LEU A 42 -21.70 -28.52 12.64
C LEU A 42 -22.32 -28.91 13.98
N LYS A 43 -21.94 -28.24 15.07
CA LYS A 43 -22.57 -28.42 16.39
C LYS A 43 -24.05 -28.05 16.38
N ALA A 44 -24.45 -26.98 15.69
CA ALA A 44 -25.85 -26.56 15.59
C ALA A 44 -26.70 -27.44 14.64
N LEU A 45 -26.07 -28.11 13.67
CA LEU A 45 -26.74 -29.07 12.79
C LEU A 45 -27.12 -30.36 13.51
N ASP A 46 -26.36 -30.72 14.56
CA ASP A 46 -26.56 -31.90 15.42
C ASP A 46 -26.63 -33.20 14.60
N ARG A 47 -25.56 -33.44 13.83
CA ARG A 47 -25.40 -34.58 12.93
C ARG A 47 -23.95 -35.06 12.92
N LYS A 48 -23.75 -36.36 12.65
CA LYS A 48 -22.42 -36.92 12.41
C LYS A 48 -21.87 -36.40 11.08
N PHE A 49 -20.58 -36.11 11.04
CA PHE A 49 -19.92 -35.58 9.85
C PHE A 49 -18.54 -36.20 9.64
N VAL A 50 -18.07 -36.17 8.39
CA VAL A 50 -16.70 -36.53 7.99
C VAL A 50 -16.14 -35.39 7.17
N VAL A 51 -14.90 -35.00 7.45
CA VAL A 51 -14.23 -33.89 6.77
C VAL A 51 -13.18 -34.39 5.80
N PHE A 52 -13.19 -33.81 4.60
CA PHE A 52 -12.22 -34.03 3.53
C PHE A 52 -11.50 -32.72 3.22
N SER A 53 -10.17 -32.72 3.25
CA SER A 53 -9.35 -31.52 3.06
C SER A 53 -8.36 -31.60 1.89
N GLU A 54 -8.57 -32.52 0.95
CA GLU A 54 -7.62 -32.83 -0.14
C GLU A 54 -7.76 -31.89 -1.36
N SER A 55 -8.68 -30.92 -1.33
CA SER A 55 -8.97 -30.06 -2.49
C SER A 55 -7.96 -28.93 -2.64
N ILE A 56 -7.57 -28.66 -3.89
CA ILE A 56 -6.69 -27.54 -4.28
C ILE A 56 -7.56 -26.36 -4.75
N GLY A 57 -7.99 -25.50 -3.81
CA GLY A 57 -8.70 -24.25 -4.11
C GLY A 57 -10.22 -24.36 -4.29
N GLY A 58 -10.85 -23.19 -4.50
CA GLY A 58 -12.31 -23.07 -4.58
C GLY A 58 -12.95 -23.66 -5.84
N GLY A 59 -12.15 -23.95 -6.86
CA GLY A 59 -12.59 -24.62 -8.09
C GLY A 59 -12.88 -23.67 -9.24
N PHE A 60 -12.41 -24.07 -10.42
CA PHE A 60 -12.64 -23.39 -11.70
C PHE A 60 -13.26 -24.36 -12.72
N ARG A 61 -13.92 -23.79 -13.71
CA ARG A 61 -14.59 -24.55 -14.77
C ARG A 61 -13.58 -24.96 -15.84
N LEU A 62 -13.53 -26.25 -16.15
CA LEU A 62 -12.76 -26.79 -17.25
C LEU A 62 -13.54 -26.67 -18.58
N PRO A 63 -12.87 -26.69 -19.75
CA PRO A 63 -13.52 -26.63 -21.06
C PRO A 63 -14.56 -27.73 -21.30
N ASN A 64 -14.39 -28.89 -20.66
CA ASN A 64 -15.33 -30.01 -20.71
C ASN A 64 -16.59 -29.80 -19.84
N GLY A 65 -16.73 -28.66 -19.16
CA GLY A 65 -17.85 -28.33 -18.27
C GLY A 65 -17.76 -28.92 -16.86
N THR A 66 -16.71 -29.67 -16.54
CA THR A 66 -16.46 -30.17 -15.18
C THR A 66 -15.76 -29.11 -14.33
N TRP A 67 -15.94 -29.19 -13.01
CA TRP A 67 -15.29 -28.30 -12.07
C TRP A 67 -14.16 -29.02 -11.32
N THR A 68 -13.12 -28.25 -11.01
CA THR A 68 -12.05 -28.65 -10.10
C THR A 68 -12.32 -28.16 -8.68
N GLY A 69 -11.45 -28.49 -7.74
CA GLY A 69 -11.49 -27.98 -6.37
C GLY A 69 -12.80 -28.31 -5.62
N LEU A 70 -13.17 -27.47 -4.66
CA LEU A 70 -14.31 -27.72 -3.78
C LEU A 70 -15.65 -27.81 -4.52
N ILE A 71 -15.84 -27.00 -5.57
CA ILE A 71 -17.05 -27.07 -6.40
C ILE A 71 -17.10 -28.40 -7.18
N GLY A 72 -15.95 -28.88 -7.65
CA GLY A 72 -15.82 -30.18 -8.29
C GLY A 72 -16.16 -31.34 -7.36
N GLU A 73 -15.74 -31.29 -6.10
CA GLU A 73 -16.05 -32.33 -5.11
C GLU A 73 -17.55 -32.45 -4.80
N ILE A 74 -18.27 -31.33 -4.78
CA ILE A 74 -19.73 -31.35 -4.67
C ILE A 74 -20.37 -31.85 -5.97
N GLN A 75 -19.88 -31.40 -7.13
CA GLN A 75 -20.42 -31.81 -8.44
C GLN A 75 -20.30 -33.33 -8.66
N LYS A 76 -19.21 -33.94 -8.18
CA LYS A 76 -18.94 -35.39 -8.25
C LYS A 76 -19.64 -36.20 -7.17
N ASP A 77 -20.46 -35.58 -6.33
CA ASP A 77 -21.12 -36.21 -5.18
C ASP A 77 -20.15 -36.79 -4.13
N ASN A 78 -18.91 -36.31 -4.06
CA ASN A 78 -17.93 -36.72 -3.03
C ASN A 78 -18.18 -36.01 -1.69
N ALA A 79 -18.74 -34.80 -1.72
CA ALA A 79 -19.09 -34.01 -0.54
C ALA A 79 -20.52 -33.45 -0.63
N ASP A 80 -21.19 -33.32 0.51
CA ASP A 80 -22.54 -32.77 0.60
C ASP A 80 -22.54 -31.26 0.89
N LEU A 81 -21.47 -30.80 1.55
CA LEU A 81 -21.25 -29.42 1.98
C LEU A 81 -19.79 -29.04 1.74
N ALA A 82 -19.53 -27.84 1.24
CA ALA A 82 -18.18 -27.27 1.23
C ALA A 82 -18.15 -25.85 1.79
N LEU A 83 -17.17 -25.60 2.65
CA LEU A 83 -16.95 -24.29 3.26
C LEU A 83 -15.47 -23.93 3.18
N TYR A 84 -15.18 -22.90 2.38
CA TYR A 84 -13.90 -22.20 2.33
C TYR A 84 -14.02 -20.94 1.43
N TYR A 85 -14.33 -19.77 2.01
CA TYR A 85 -14.47 -18.48 1.30
C TYR A 85 -15.06 -18.59 -0.13
N LEU A 86 -16.10 -19.43 -0.30
CA LEU A 86 -16.62 -19.74 -1.63
C LEU A 86 -17.54 -18.61 -2.09
N THR A 87 -17.07 -17.86 -3.09
CA THR A 87 -17.86 -16.81 -3.73
C THR A 87 -19.02 -17.41 -4.51
N VAL A 88 -20.22 -16.85 -4.29
CA VAL A 88 -21.42 -17.12 -5.09
C VAL A 88 -21.25 -16.46 -6.46
N THR A 89 -21.18 -17.27 -7.52
CA THR A 89 -21.14 -16.80 -8.91
C THR A 89 -22.21 -17.50 -9.73
N GLU A 90 -22.64 -16.87 -10.82
CA GLU A 90 -23.67 -17.45 -11.70
C GLU A 90 -23.25 -18.82 -12.25
N GLU A 91 -21.98 -18.98 -12.62
CA GLU A 91 -21.50 -20.26 -13.14
C GLU A 91 -21.54 -21.37 -12.07
N ARG A 92 -21.21 -21.05 -10.82
CA ARG A 92 -21.22 -22.02 -9.72
C ARG A 92 -22.65 -22.39 -9.30
N THR A 93 -23.59 -21.45 -9.30
CA THR A 93 -25.00 -21.72 -8.92
C THR A 93 -25.71 -22.66 -9.90
N ARG A 94 -25.22 -22.77 -11.16
CA ARG A 94 -25.73 -23.74 -12.13
C ARG A 94 -25.40 -25.19 -11.73
N VAL A 95 -24.24 -25.43 -11.11
CA VAL A 95 -23.77 -26.79 -10.76
C VAL A 95 -24.01 -27.17 -9.29
N VAL A 96 -23.94 -26.21 -8.36
CA VAL A 96 -24.15 -26.43 -6.93
C VAL A 96 -25.23 -25.49 -6.39
N ASP A 97 -25.75 -25.80 -5.21
CA ASP A 97 -26.61 -24.87 -4.47
C ASP A 97 -25.79 -24.12 -3.43
N PHE A 98 -26.16 -22.88 -3.12
CA PHE A 98 -25.54 -22.14 -2.02
C PHE A 98 -26.50 -21.96 -0.85
N SER A 99 -25.94 -21.83 0.35
CA SER A 99 -26.63 -21.36 1.54
C SER A 99 -26.94 -19.87 1.44
N THR A 100 -27.59 -19.32 2.47
CA THR A 100 -27.55 -17.87 2.71
C THR A 100 -26.10 -17.40 2.88
N VAL A 101 -25.80 -16.22 2.37
CA VAL A 101 -24.49 -15.56 2.51
C VAL A 101 -24.14 -15.42 3.99
N TYR A 102 -22.96 -15.88 4.39
CA TYR A 102 -22.49 -15.76 5.77
C TYR A 102 -21.55 -14.57 5.97
N ALA A 103 -20.88 -14.13 4.91
CA ALA A 103 -19.98 -12.99 4.94
C ALA A 103 -19.93 -12.31 3.58
N THR A 104 -19.71 -11.00 3.59
CA THR A 104 -19.43 -10.18 2.42
C THR A 104 -18.07 -9.54 2.62
N ASP A 105 -17.22 -9.55 1.60
CA ASP A 105 -15.87 -9.02 1.68
C ASP A 105 -15.44 -8.44 0.34
N ASP A 106 -14.67 -7.37 0.38
CA ASP A 106 -14.31 -6.62 -0.82
C ASP A 106 -12.96 -7.07 -1.36
N ALA A 107 -12.83 -7.20 -2.68
CA ALA A 107 -11.56 -7.49 -3.34
C ALA A 107 -10.71 -6.21 -3.44
N ALA A 108 -9.63 -6.16 -2.68
CA ALA A 108 -8.71 -5.03 -2.62
C ALA A 108 -7.28 -5.50 -2.94
N PHE A 109 -6.35 -4.55 -3.06
CA PHE A 109 -4.92 -4.87 -3.10
C PHE A 109 -4.18 -4.26 -1.92
N ALA A 110 -3.12 -4.92 -1.48
CA ALA A 110 -2.17 -4.40 -0.51
C ALA A 110 -0.79 -4.24 -1.15
N ILE A 111 -0.10 -3.15 -0.81
CA ILE A 111 1.28 -2.86 -1.19
C ILE A 111 2.06 -2.36 0.00
N GLU A 112 3.37 -2.60 0.03
CA GLU A 112 4.26 -1.92 0.96
C GLU A 112 4.34 -0.43 0.58
N LYS A 113 4.21 0.46 1.57
CA LYS A 113 4.40 1.89 1.34
C LYS A 113 5.86 2.11 0.95
N PRO A 114 6.14 2.90 -0.10
CA PRO A 114 7.51 3.17 -0.57
C PRO A 114 8.38 3.87 0.48
N GLY A 115 7.77 4.36 1.57
CA GLY A 115 8.42 5.03 2.69
C GLY A 115 8.43 6.55 2.52
N ALA A 116 9.20 7.20 3.38
CA ALA A 116 9.38 8.65 3.33
C ALA A 116 10.55 9.04 2.42
N LEU A 117 10.48 10.25 1.86
CA LEU A 117 11.61 10.86 1.18
C LEU A 117 12.82 10.95 2.12
N PRO A 118 14.05 10.79 1.60
CA PRO A 118 15.25 10.88 2.41
C PRO A 118 15.34 12.25 3.10
N ARG A 119 15.38 12.24 4.44
CA ARG A 119 15.53 13.46 5.25
C ARG A 119 16.79 14.25 4.91
N SER A 120 17.84 13.57 4.44
CA SER A 120 19.10 14.16 3.99
C SER A 120 18.95 15.21 2.89
N MET A 121 17.88 15.15 2.09
CA MET A 121 17.58 16.11 1.02
C MET A 121 16.37 17.00 1.33
N SER A 122 15.90 17.05 2.58
CA SER A 122 14.74 17.84 3.02
C SER A 122 14.81 19.32 2.65
N PHE A 123 16.02 19.88 2.65
CA PHE A 123 16.27 21.26 2.23
C PHE A 123 15.90 21.55 0.77
N VAL A 124 15.92 20.54 -0.12
CA VAL A 124 15.55 20.71 -1.54
C VAL A 124 14.04 20.67 -1.70
N TYR A 125 13.39 19.63 -1.19
CA TYR A 125 11.95 19.42 -1.42
C TYR A 125 11.05 20.16 -0.42
N SER A 126 11.61 21.00 0.46
CA SER A 126 10.84 21.95 1.27
C SER A 126 10.08 22.96 0.39
N PHE A 127 10.59 23.27 -0.80
CA PHE A 127 9.86 24.02 -1.82
C PHE A 127 9.78 23.21 -3.11
N ASP A 128 8.66 23.37 -3.82
CA ASP A 128 8.48 22.76 -5.14
C ASP A 128 9.50 23.31 -6.14
N ALA A 129 9.85 22.49 -7.14
CA ALA A 129 10.75 22.88 -8.21
C ALA A 129 10.31 24.19 -8.91
N THR A 130 9.00 24.40 -9.06
CA THR A 130 8.41 25.62 -9.60
C THR A 130 8.76 26.85 -8.77
N ILE A 131 8.70 26.76 -7.43
CA ILE A 131 9.05 27.85 -6.52
C ILE A 131 10.55 28.14 -6.61
N TRP A 132 11.39 27.10 -6.65
CA TRP A 132 12.83 27.27 -6.85
C TRP A 132 13.16 28.00 -8.14
N ILE A 133 12.49 27.66 -9.24
CA ILE A 133 12.65 28.34 -10.53
C ILE A 133 12.25 29.81 -10.42
N PHE A 134 11.14 30.13 -9.74
CA PHE A 134 10.73 31.52 -9.52
C PHE A 134 11.71 32.29 -8.62
N ILE A 135 12.22 31.68 -7.54
CA ILE A 135 13.24 32.29 -6.68
C ILE A 135 14.48 32.59 -7.50
N LEU A 136 14.97 31.63 -8.29
CA LEU A 136 16.13 31.80 -9.17
C LEU A 136 15.88 32.92 -10.19
N PHE A 137 14.71 32.94 -10.82
CA PHE A 137 14.33 33.98 -11.77
C PHE A 137 14.33 35.38 -11.13
N ILE A 138 13.70 35.53 -9.95
CA ILE A 138 13.66 36.79 -9.21
C ILE A 138 15.07 37.22 -8.78
N LEU A 139 15.90 36.27 -8.33
CA LEU A 139 17.28 36.52 -7.90
C LEU A 139 18.15 37.13 -9.00
N PHE A 140 18.00 36.68 -10.25
CA PHE A 140 18.76 37.22 -11.38
C PHE A 140 18.10 38.45 -12.02
N LEU A 141 16.78 38.58 -11.94
CA LEU A 141 16.03 39.72 -12.51
C LEU A 141 16.16 40.99 -11.65
N MET A 142 16.06 40.87 -10.34
CA MET A 142 16.02 42.03 -9.44
C MET A 142 17.27 42.91 -9.44
N PRO A 143 18.51 42.36 -9.56
CA PRO A 143 19.69 43.20 -9.76
C PRO A 143 19.59 44.08 -11.01
N LEU A 144 19.00 43.60 -12.12
CA LEU A 144 18.78 44.40 -13.34
C LEU A 144 17.77 45.53 -13.09
N VAL A 145 16.68 45.22 -12.40
CA VAL A 145 15.64 46.20 -12.05
C VAL A 145 16.22 47.29 -11.16
N PHE A 146 16.97 46.92 -10.12
CA PHE A 146 17.63 47.86 -9.22
C PHE A 146 18.64 48.74 -9.96
N GLN A 147 19.43 48.18 -10.88
CA GLN A 147 20.36 48.96 -11.70
C GLN A 147 19.64 50.00 -12.57
N ARG A 148 18.54 49.62 -13.23
CA ARG A 148 17.77 50.54 -14.08
C ARG A 148 17.08 51.64 -13.27
N LEU A 149 16.46 51.30 -12.13
CA LEU A 149 15.74 52.26 -11.30
C LEU A 149 16.66 53.24 -10.56
N LEU A 150 17.84 52.78 -10.14
CA LEU A 150 18.76 53.60 -9.35
C LEU A 150 19.78 54.36 -10.20
N GLN A 151 19.85 54.11 -11.53
CA GLN A 151 20.85 54.67 -12.45
C GLN A 151 22.28 54.63 -11.87
N ASN A 152 22.55 53.58 -11.10
CA ASN A 152 23.72 53.51 -10.25
C ASN A 152 24.93 52.93 -10.99
N LYS A 153 26.14 53.32 -10.60
CA LYS A 153 27.41 52.80 -11.17
C LYS A 153 27.78 51.37 -10.73
N TYR A 154 26.88 50.63 -10.06
CA TYR A 154 27.18 49.26 -9.63
C TYR A 154 27.20 48.29 -10.81
N THR A 155 28.20 47.43 -10.86
CA THR A 155 28.24 46.31 -11.82
C THR A 155 27.15 45.30 -11.48
N TYR A 156 26.65 44.55 -12.47
CA TYR A 156 25.56 43.57 -12.25
C TYR A 156 25.90 42.56 -11.16
N THR A 157 27.13 42.04 -11.19
CA THR A 157 27.67 41.09 -10.20
C THR A 157 27.71 41.66 -8.79
N GLN A 158 28.13 42.92 -8.63
CA GLN A 158 28.16 43.60 -7.34
C GLN A 158 26.75 43.83 -6.79
N MET A 159 25.80 44.19 -7.66
CA MET A 159 24.39 44.34 -7.27
C MET A 159 23.79 43.01 -6.84
N LEU A 160 24.04 41.94 -7.61
CA LEU A 160 23.61 40.59 -7.30
C LEU A 160 24.17 40.11 -5.96
N LEU A 161 25.48 40.21 -5.73
CA LEU A 161 26.10 39.83 -4.46
C LEU A 161 25.55 40.63 -3.27
N SER A 162 25.29 41.93 -3.48
CA SER A 162 24.77 42.80 -2.41
C SER A 162 23.31 42.46 -2.06
N LEU A 163 22.47 42.14 -3.04
CA LEU A 163 21.09 41.72 -2.84
C LEU A 163 20.98 40.33 -2.22
N VAL A 164 21.83 39.38 -2.63
CA VAL A 164 21.95 38.07 -1.99
C VAL A 164 22.46 38.22 -0.55
N GLY A 165 23.45 39.09 -0.34
CA GLY A 165 24.02 39.36 0.98
C GLY A 165 22.99 39.89 1.99
N LEU A 166 21.99 40.65 1.54
CA LEU A 166 20.89 41.11 2.42
C LEU A 166 20.12 39.95 3.05
N PHE A 167 19.94 38.82 2.37
CA PHE A 167 19.26 37.65 2.94
C PHE A 167 20.04 37.03 4.09
N PHE A 168 21.37 37.13 4.05
CA PHE A 168 22.27 36.64 5.11
C PHE A 168 22.60 37.71 6.17
N GLY A 169 21.91 38.86 6.14
CA GLY A 169 22.20 39.99 7.04
C GLY A 169 23.55 40.65 6.79
N LYS A 170 24.21 40.37 5.65
CA LYS A 170 25.50 40.94 5.25
C LYS A 170 25.34 41.81 4.02
N SER A 171 25.09 43.10 4.22
CA SER A 171 24.97 44.05 3.09
C SER A 171 26.31 44.70 2.74
N SER A 172 26.68 44.72 1.45
CA SER A 172 27.88 45.40 0.94
C SER A 172 27.57 46.68 0.15
N PHE A 173 26.40 47.28 0.36
CA PHE A 173 26.06 48.54 -0.30
C PHE A 173 26.97 49.66 0.20
N ARG A 174 27.64 50.34 -0.74
CA ARG A 174 28.30 51.62 -0.45
C ARG A 174 27.21 52.60 -0.04
N THR A 175 27.41 53.27 1.10
CA THR A 175 26.41 54.14 1.73
C THR A 175 25.85 55.16 0.74
N GLN A 176 24.58 55.02 0.38
CA GLN A 176 23.87 55.93 -0.51
C GLN A 176 22.59 56.40 0.18
N HIS A 177 22.43 57.71 0.35
CA HIS A 177 21.43 58.28 1.28
C HIS A 177 20.07 58.60 0.65
N SER A 178 19.84 58.29 -0.63
CA SER A 178 18.59 58.61 -1.33
C SER A 178 17.37 57.84 -0.82
N CYS A 179 16.21 58.49 -0.75
CA CYS A 179 14.96 57.89 -0.28
C CYS A 179 14.52 56.68 -1.14
N SER A 180 14.57 56.80 -2.47
CA SER A 180 14.18 55.71 -3.40
C SER A 180 15.01 54.44 -3.21
N PHE A 181 16.31 54.59 -2.92
CA PHE A 181 17.20 53.47 -2.62
C PHE A 181 16.80 52.75 -1.33
N ARG A 182 16.48 53.50 -0.27
CA ARG A 182 16.04 52.92 1.01
C ARG A 182 14.74 52.14 0.85
N ILE A 183 13.76 52.69 0.14
CA ILE A 183 12.47 52.02 -0.11
C ILE A 183 12.70 50.68 -0.84
N LEU A 184 13.50 50.68 -1.91
CA LEU A 184 13.81 49.46 -2.65
C LEU A 184 14.53 48.42 -1.78
N VAL A 185 15.58 48.82 -1.06
CA VAL A 185 16.32 47.92 -0.15
C VAL A 185 15.42 47.37 0.95
N TYR A 186 14.56 48.19 1.56
CA TYR A 186 13.63 47.72 2.59
C TYR A 186 12.58 46.77 2.01
N SER A 187 12.03 47.06 0.83
CA SER A 187 11.08 46.15 0.17
C SER A 187 11.71 44.79 -0.15
N TRP A 188 12.95 44.78 -0.63
CA TRP A 188 13.71 43.54 -0.87
C TRP A 188 14.03 42.80 0.43
N SER A 189 14.35 43.53 1.49
CA SER A 189 14.63 42.95 2.81
C SER A 189 13.38 42.31 3.41
N ILE A 190 12.21 42.94 3.29
CA ILE A 190 10.92 42.37 3.71
C ILE A 190 10.61 41.11 2.90
N PHE A 191 10.77 41.15 1.58
CA PHE A 191 10.60 39.97 0.72
C PHE A 191 11.53 38.82 1.15
N GLY A 192 12.82 39.11 1.34
CA GLY A 192 13.80 38.13 1.79
C GLY A 192 13.47 37.54 3.16
N MET A 193 13.03 38.38 4.11
CA MET A 193 12.62 37.94 5.44
C MET A 193 11.42 36.99 5.37
N ILE A 194 10.38 37.33 4.60
CA ILE A 194 9.21 36.47 4.41
C ILE A 194 9.61 35.13 3.77
N LEU A 195 10.47 35.16 2.75
CA LEU A 195 10.94 33.97 2.07
C LEU A 195 11.72 33.05 3.02
N MET A 196 12.64 33.61 3.81
CA MET A 196 13.46 32.85 4.78
C MET A 196 12.62 32.25 5.91
N PHE A 197 11.65 32.99 6.44
CA PHE A 197 10.74 32.45 7.45
C PHE A 197 9.85 31.35 6.89
N SER A 198 9.25 31.56 5.73
CA SER A 198 8.40 30.54 5.08
C SER A 198 9.18 29.26 4.80
N TYR A 199 10.43 29.39 4.32
CA TYR A 199 11.30 28.25 4.10
C TYR A 199 11.65 27.53 5.40
N SER A 200 12.00 28.29 6.45
CA SER A 200 12.36 27.72 7.77
C SER A 200 11.20 26.95 8.40
N ASP A 201 9.97 27.48 8.27
CA ASP A 201 8.77 26.85 8.81
C ASP A 201 8.40 25.57 8.05
N VAL A 202 8.48 25.60 6.71
CA VAL A 202 8.21 24.39 5.90
C VAL A 202 9.28 23.33 6.13
N LEU A 203 10.55 23.72 6.16
CA LEU A 203 11.65 22.79 6.48
C LEU A 203 11.46 22.16 7.87
N LEU A 204 11.07 22.95 8.87
CA LEU A 204 10.77 22.45 10.20
C LEU A 204 9.62 21.43 10.17
N SER A 205 8.54 21.72 9.44
CA SER A 205 7.41 20.79 9.27
C SER A 205 7.82 19.47 8.58
N VAL A 206 8.73 19.53 7.60
CA VAL A 206 9.24 18.35 6.89
C VAL A 206 10.17 17.51 7.77
N LEU A 207 10.94 18.16 8.64
CA LEU A 207 11.82 17.47 9.59
C LEU A 207 11.03 16.83 10.73
N THR A 208 9.92 17.44 11.16
CA THR A 208 9.04 16.85 12.18
C THR A 208 8.21 15.71 11.61
N VAL A 209 7.60 15.89 10.43
CA VAL A 209 6.83 14.85 9.73
C VAL A 209 7.45 14.62 8.36
N ALA A 210 8.09 13.46 8.22
CA ALA A 210 8.74 13.11 6.96
C ALA A 210 7.70 13.00 5.83
N VAL A 211 7.99 13.67 4.71
CA VAL A 211 7.15 13.64 3.51
C VAL A 211 7.13 12.23 2.95
N GLN A 212 5.94 11.62 2.87
CA GLN A 212 5.75 10.27 2.35
C GLN A 212 5.75 10.28 0.82
N ILE A 213 6.36 9.27 0.21
CA ILE A 213 6.30 9.07 -1.25
C ILE A 213 4.84 8.67 -1.60
N PRO A 214 4.24 9.24 -2.66
CA PRO A 214 2.87 8.91 -3.03
C PRO A 214 2.73 7.40 -3.29
N VAL A 215 1.72 6.82 -2.65
CA VAL A 215 1.39 5.40 -2.73
C VAL A 215 0.43 5.18 -3.90
N ILE A 216 0.54 4.06 -4.60
CA ILE A 216 -0.42 3.63 -5.64
C ILE A 216 -1.77 3.37 -4.97
N LYS A 217 -2.82 4.08 -5.38
CA LYS A 217 -4.14 3.99 -4.74
C LYS A 217 -5.17 3.25 -5.58
N THR A 218 -5.07 3.35 -6.90
CA THR A 218 -6.09 2.84 -7.82
C THR A 218 -5.61 1.63 -8.60
N PHE A 219 -6.55 0.84 -9.12
CA PHE A 219 -6.22 -0.30 -10.00
C PHE A 219 -5.63 0.13 -11.34
N GLU A 220 -5.95 1.33 -11.82
CA GLU A 220 -5.38 1.90 -13.05
C GLU A 220 -3.90 2.24 -12.85
N GLU A 221 -3.56 2.94 -11.76
CA GLU A 221 -2.17 3.22 -11.39
C GLU A 221 -1.38 1.93 -11.15
N LEU A 222 -2.00 0.91 -10.53
CA LEU A 222 -1.37 -0.39 -10.33
C LEU A 222 -1.07 -1.07 -11.66
N SER A 223 -2.01 -1.06 -12.61
CA SER A 223 -1.80 -1.60 -13.95
C SER A 223 -0.68 -0.88 -14.69
N GLU A 224 -0.60 0.45 -14.56
CA GLU A 224 0.49 1.24 -15.16
C GLU A 224 1.84 0.90 -14.51
N ALA A 225 1.87 0.72 -13.19
CA ALA A 225 3.06 0.32 -12.46
C ALA A 225 3.55 -1.07 -12.85
N VAL A 226 2.66 -2.03 -13.09
CA VAL A 226 3.01 -3.36 -13.61
C VAL A 226 3.58 -3.25 -15.02
N ALA A 227 2.98 -2.43 -15.88
CA ALA A 227 3.40 -2.27 -17.27
C ALA A 227 4.75 -1.54 -17.44
N LYS A 228 4.97 -0.45 -16.68
CA LYS A 228 6.13 0.45 -16.86
C LYS A 228 7.22 0.27 -15.83
N HIS A 229 6.85 -0.04 -14.59
CA HIS A 229 7.74 -0.02 -13.43
C HIS A 229 8.10 -1.42 -12.91
N GLY A 230 7.62 -2.48 -13.58
CA GLY A 230 7.96 -3.87 -13.25
C GLY A 230 7.37 -4.36 -11.92
N TYR A 231 6.27 -3.74 -11.47
CA TYR A 231 5.54 -4.23 -10.30
C TYR A 231 4.98 -5.63 -10.56
N LYS A 232 4.98 -6.47 -9.53
CA LYS A 232 4.34 -7.80 -9.58
C LYS A 232 2.97 -7.73 -8.92
N CYS A 233 1.95 -8.32 -9.54
CA CYS A 233 0.62 -8.43 -8.93
C CYS A 233 0.34 -9.90 -8.62
N PHE A 234 0.35 -10.26 -7.34
CA PHE A 234 0.02 -11.60 -6.89
C PHE A 234 -1.48 -11.76 -6.70
N THR A 235 -2.04 -12.81 -7.28
CA THR A 235 -3.47 -13.12 -7.18
C THR A 235 -3.68 -14.56 -6.71
N PRO A 236 -4.77 -14.87 -5.98
CA PRO A 236 -5.06 -16.24 -5.60
C PRO A 236 -5.38 -17.09 -6.83
N LYS A 237 -4.65 -18.20 -6.99
CA LYS A 237 -4.84 -19.14 -8.10
C LYS A 237 -6.25 -19.73 -8.07
N ASN A 238 -6.84 -19.96 -9.25
CA ASN A 238 -8.15 -20.62 -9.38
C ASN A 238 -9.28 -19.97 -8.55
N SER A 239 -9.20 -18.65 -8.37
CA SER A 239 -10.13 -17.87 -7.57
C SER A 239 -11.17 -17.15 -8.42
N ALA A 240 -12.29 -16.76 -7.80
CA ALA A 240 -13.28 -15.92 -8.47
C ALA A 240 -12.71 -14.54 -8.85
N CYS A 241 -11.71 -14.05 -8.10
CA CYS A 241 -11.04 -12.79 -8.36
C CYS A 241 -10.24 -12.83 -9.67
N LEU A 242 -9.52 -13.91 -9.92
CA LEU A 242 -8.77 -14.10 -11.15
C LEU A 242 -9.70 -14.14 -12.38
N ASN A 243 -10.81 -14.87 -12.29
CA ASN A 243 -11.80 -14.91 -13.38
C ASN A 243 -12.40 -13.53 -13.63
N TYR A 244 -12.71 -12.77 -12.58
CA TYR A 244 -13.24 -11.41 -12.72
C TYR A 244 -12.26 -10.48 -13.43
N LEU A 245 -10.95 -10.60 -13.16
CA LEU A 245 -9.93 -9.83 -13.87
C LEU A 245 -9.89 -10.19 -15.36
N LEU A 246 -9.84 -11.49 -15.67
CA LEU A 246 -9.76 -11.99 -17.05
C LEU A 246 -11.00 -11.65 -17.88
N ASP A 247 -12.19 -11.72 -17.29
CA ASP A 247 -13.47 -11.46 -17.95
C ASP A 247 -13.83 -9.95 -17.98
N SER A 248 -12.98 -9.09 -17.41
CA SER A 248 -13.28 -7.65 -17.29
C SER A 248 -13.22 -6.93 -18.63
N GLU A 249 -14.23 -6.09 -18.93
CA GLU A 249 -14.20 -5.19 -20.08
C GLU A 249 -13.16 -4.06 -19.94
N LYS A 250 -12.72 -3.77 -18.70
CA LYS A 250 -11.73 -2.73 -18.43
C LYS A 250 -10.33 -3.26 -18.76
N LYS A 251 -9.69 -2.64 -19.76
CA LYS A 251 -8.35 -3.03 -20.26
C LYS A 251 -7.27 -3.13 -19.18
N HIS A 252 -7.27 -2.25 -18.18
CA HIS A 252 -6.28 -2.29 -17.10
C HIS A 252 -6.48 -3.49 -16.17
N LEU A 253 -7.71 -3.96 -15.97
CA LEU A 253 -8.01 -5.14 -15.15
C LEU A 253 -7.72 -6.44 -15.91
N SER A 254 -8.12 -6.52 -17.19
CA SER A 254 -7.80 -7.68 -18.03
C SER A 254 -6.30 -7.84 -18.20
N PHE A 255 -5.56 -6.75 -18.38
CA PHE A 255 -4.09 -6.76 -18.40
C PHE A 255 -3.49 -7.31 -17.10
N LEU A 256 -3.98 -6.90 -15.92
CA LEU A 256 -3.53 -7.44 -14.64
C LEU A 256 -3.80 -8.94 -14.51
N GLY A 257 -4.96 -9.41 -14.96
CA GLY A 257 -5.30 -10.83 -14.98
C GLY A 257 -4.38 -11.64 -15.91
N GLU A 258 -4.24 -11.22 -17.16
CA GLU A 258 -3.42 -11.88 -18.18
C GLU A 258 -1.94 -11.94 -17.78
N THR A 259 -1.40 -10.83 -17.28
CA THR A 259 0.00 -10.75 -16.82
C THR A 259 0.27 -11.65 -15.61
N SER A 260 -0.68 -11.71 -14.67
CA SER A 260 -0.59 -12.59 -13.50
C SER A 260 -0.57 -14.06 -13.91
N VAL A 261 -1.38 -14.45 -14.91
CA VAL A 261 -1.39 -15.82 -15.45
C VAL A 261 -0.10 -16.12 -16.21
N HIS A 262 0.34 -15.21 -17.08
CA HIS A 262 1.52 -15.41 -17.92
C HIS A 262 2.82 -15.59 -17.11
N HIS A 263 2.95 -14.86 -16.00
CA HIS A 263 4.15 -14.92 -15.14
C HIS A 263 4.00 -15.82 -13.92
N GLU A 264 2.89 -16.54 -13.82
CA GLU A 264 2.54 -17.40 -12.68
C GLU A 264 2.63 -16.68 -11.32
N TRP A 265 2.14 -15.43 -11.24
CA TRP A 265 2.09 -14.64 -10.01
C TRP A 265 0.92 -15.08 -9.12
N PHE A 266 1.03 -16.30 -8.61
CA PHE A 266 0.01 -16.93 -7.80
C PHE A 266 0.42 -17.03 -6.33
N LEU A 267 -0.59 -16.89 -5.48
CA LEU A 267 -0.46 -17.07 -4.05
C LEU A 267 -0.61 -18.57 -3.70
N ASP A 268 0.50 -19.28 -3.48
CA ASP A 268 0.52 -20.73 -3.21
C ASP A 268 -0.10 -21.09 -1.85
N HIS A 269 0.18 -20.29 -0.82
CA HIS A 269 -0.45 -20.35 0.49
C HIS A 269 -0.60 -18.92 0.99
N LEU A 270 -1.84 -18.49 1.28
CA LEU A 270 -2.19 -17.13 1.67
C LEU A 270 -1.35 -16.57 2.84
N MET A 271 -0.76 -17.44 3.67
CA MET A 271 0.04 -17.09 4.84
C MET A 271 1.51 -17.59 4.78
N SER A 272 1.99 -18.11 3.63
CA SER A 272 3.39 -18.52 3.50
C SER A 272 4.31 -17.30 3.27
N HIS A 273 4.66 -16.68 4.39
CA HIS A 273 5.71 -15.69 4.63
C HIS A 273 5.51 -14.26 4.08
N ASN A 274 5.69 -13.29 5.00
CA ASN A 274 5.82 -11.83 4.87
C ASN A 274 6.76 -11.31 3.76
N ASN A 275 7.35 -12.17 2.94
CA ASN A 275 8.29 -11.82 1.87
C ASN A 275 7.61 -11.59 0.50
N GLN A 276 6.29 -11.77 0.40
CA GLN A 276 5.57 -11.60 -0.87
C GLN A 276 5.07 -10.17 -1.11
N ILE A 277 4.83 -9.39 -0.06
CA ILE A 277 4.56 -7.95 -0.18
C ILE A 277 5.88 -7.20 0.03
N SER A 278 6.67 -7.12 -1.04
CA SER A 278 7.82 -6.22 -1.16
C SER A 278 7.42 -4.86 -1.74
N LYS A 279 8.30 -3.87 -1.64
CA LYS A 279 8.18 -2.52 -2.25
C LYS A 279 7.72 -2.48 -3.71
N THR A 280 7.94 -3.55 -4.48
CA THR A 280 7.59 -3.63 -5.92
C THR A 280 6.57 -4.74 -6.20
N SER A 281 5.75 -5.11 -5.22
CA SER A 281 4.73 -6.14 -5.40
C SER A 281 3.44 -5.77 -4.68
N ALA A 282 2.33 -6.01 -5.37
CA ALA A 282 0.99 -5.90 -4.84
C ALA A 282 0.40 -7.29 -4.65
N VAL A 283 -0.33 -7.49 -3.55
CA VAL A 283 -1.12 -8.70 -3.32
C VAL A 283 -2.59 -8.35 -3.42
N LEU A 284 -3.30 -9.03 -4.31
CA LEU A 284 -4.73 -8.90 -4.50
C LEU A 284 -5.45 -9.99 -3.70
N ALA A 285 -6.27 -9.61 -2.73
CA ALA A 285 -7.06 -10.57 -1.98
C ALA A 285 -8.32 -9.90 -1.40
N SER A 286 -9.06 -10.62 -0.57
CA SER A 286 -10.18 -10.03 0.14
C SER A 286 -9.67 -9.11 1.24
N ARG A 287 -10.32 -7.96 1.46
CA ARG A 287 -9.86 -6.92 2.38
C ARG A 287 -9.68 -7.46 3.79
N SER A 288 -10.65 -8.23 4.29
CA SER A 288 -10.55 -8.84 5.63
C SER A 288 -9.32 -9.74 5.77
N LEU A 289 -8.90 -10.40 4.69
CA LEU A 289 -7.71 -11.23 4.68
C LEU A 289 -6.44 -10.39 4.60
N LEU A 290 -6.41 -9.34 3.78
CA LEU A 290 -5.29 -8.41 3.73
C LEU A 290 -5.04 -7.72 5.08
N GLU A 291 -6.10 -7.30 5.77
CA GLU A 291 -6.01 -6.73 7.12
C GLU A 291 -5.43 -7.75 8.13
N MET A 292 -5.75 -9.03 7.95
CA MET A 292 -5.22 -10.10 8.79
C MET A 292 -3.76 -10.41 8.48
N LEU A 293 -3.36 -10.37 7.21
CA LEU A 293 -1.97 -10.59 6.76
C LEU A 293 -1.04 -9.48 7.18
N VAL A 294 -1.49 -8.23 7.01
CA VAL A 294 -0.72 -7.05 7.39
C VAL A 294 -0.69 -6.92 8.92
N GLY A 295 -1.79 -7.20 9.61
CA GLY A 295 -1.90 -6.96 11.04
C GLY A 295 -2.01 -5.47 11.35
N ALA A 296 -2.63 -5.13 12.49
CA ALA A 296 -2.95 -3.73 12.79
C ALA A 296 -1.72 -2.84 13.04
N GLU A 297 -0.61 -3.41 13.52
CA GLU A 297 0.63 -2.66 13.82
C GLU A 297 1.42 -2.31 12.56
N ASP A 298 1.38 -3.14 11.51
CA ASP A 298 2.11 -2.89 10.27
C ASP A 298 1.27 -2.13 9.22
N LEU A 299 0.05 -1.69 9.55
CA LEU A 299 -0.73 -0.76 8.70
C LEU A 299 0.01 0.57 8.44
N ASP A 300 1.03 0.89 9.25
CA ASP A 300 1.92 2.01 8.98
C ASP A 300 2.87 1.72 7.81
N ASN A 301 3.29 0.47 7.63
CA ASN A 301 4.22 0.03 6.58
C ASN A 301 3.51 -0.40 5.29
N TYR A 302 2.26 -0.86 5.37
CA TYR A 302 1.48 -1.32 4.22
C TYR A 302 0.26 -0.44 3.95
N TYR A 303 -0.11 -0.32 2.69
CA TYR A 303 -1.34 0.35 2.26
C TYR A 303 -2.29 -0.66 1.64
N ILE A 304 -3.52 -0.68 2.13
CA ILE A 304 -4.62 -1.44 1.54
C ILE A 304 -5.49 -0.46 0.75
N SER A 305 -5.79 -0.79 -0.50
CA SER A 305 -6.57 0.08 -1.37
C SER A 305 -7.96 0.38 -0.81
N GLU A 306 -8.39 1.64 -0.87
CA GLU A 306 -9.78 2.01 -0.56
C GLU A 306 -10.72 1.58 -1.69
N GLU A 307 -10.26 1.68 -2.94
CA GLU A 307 -10.93 1.14 -4.11
C GLU A 307 -10.99 -0.39 -4.03
N PHE A 308 -12.14 -0.96 -4.39
CA PHE A 308 -12.34 -2.40 -4.48
C PHE A 308 -12.79 -2.78 -5.89
N LEU A 309 -12.35 -3.95 -6.38
CA LEU A 309 -12.76 -4.48 -7.68
C LEU A 309 -14.23 -4.88 -7.67
N VAL A 310 -14.60 -5.68 -6.68
CA VAL A 310 -15.90 -6.31 -6.55
C VAL A 310 -16.11 -6.73 -5.10
N SER A 311 -17.36 -6.69 -4.64
CA SER A 311 -17.74 -7.20 -3.33
C SER A 311 -18.17 -8.66 -3.47
N PHE A 312 -17.40 -9.57 -2.87
CA PHE A 312 -17.68 -11.00 -2.90
C PHE A 312 -18.65 -11.40 -1.80
N GLN A 313 -19.62 -12.23 -2.17
CA GLN A 313 -20.55 -12.86 -1.23
C GLN A 313 -20.10 -14.29 -0.96
N PHE A 314 -19.67 -14.57 0.27
CA PHE A 314 -19.28 -15.90 0.69
C PHE A 314 -20.47 -16.68 1.24
N ALA A 315 -20.67 -17.88 0.69
CA ALA A 315 -21.72 -18.79 1.11
C ALA A 315 -21.18 -20.22 1.17
N ILE A 316 -21.91 -21.09 1.86
CA ILE A 316 -21.60 -22.52 1.92
C ILE A 316 -22.12 -23.16 0.65
N ALA A 317 -21.26 -23.85 -0.08
CA ALA A 317 -21.67 -24.62 -1.24
C ALA A 317 -22.27 -25.95 -0.77
N LEU A 318 -23.35 -26.37 -1.42
CA LEU A 318 -24.18 -27.51 -1.06
C LEU A 318 -24.47 -28.34 -2.31
N LYS A 319 -24.61 -29.64 -2.11
CA LYS A 319 -25.18 -30.52 -3.13
C LYS A 319 -26.58 -30.01 -3.55
N LYS A 320 -26.90 -30.16 -4.84
CA LYS A 320 -28.23 -29.81 -5.37
C LYS A 320 -29.32 -30.54 -4.58
N ASN A 321 -30.39 -29.82 -4.23
CA ASN A 321 -31.52 -30.35 -3.45
C ASN A 321 -31.14 -30.88 -2.04
N PHE A 322 -30.11 -30.31 -1.40
CA PHE A 322 -29.73 -30.69 -0.04
C PHE A 322 -30.88 -30.53 0.96
N CYS A 323 -31.26 -31.64 1.58
CA CYS A 323 -32.46 -31.74 2.43
C CYS A 323 -32.40 -30.82 3.67
N LEU A 324 -31.21 -30.61 4.24
CA LEU A 324 -31.02 -29.77 5.43
C LEU A 324 -30.79 -28.28 5.10
N LYS A 325 -30.86 -27.87 3.83
CA LYS A 325 -30.64 -26.48 3.40
C LYS A 325 -31.47 -25.46 4.18
N LYS A 326 -32.75 -25.75 4.44
CA LYS A 326 -33.64 -24.85 5.23
C LYS A 326 -33.16 -24.71 6.68
N LYS A 327 -32.73 -25.81 7.32
CA LYS A 327 -32.20 -25.79 8.70
C LYS A 327 -30.88 -25.03 8.74
N LEU A 328 -29.98 -25.31 7.79
CA LEU A 328 -28.68 -24.65 7.66
C LEU A 328 -28.82 -23.14 7.45
N ASN A 329 -29.68 -22.70 6.52
CA ASN A 329 -29.92 -21.28 6.28
C ASN A 329 -30.45 -20.58 7.55
N LYS A 330 -31.36 -21.21 8.30
CA LYS A 330 -31.85 -20.66 9.57
C LYS A 330 -30.73 -20.51 10.61
N ILE A 331 -29.79 -21.46 10.67
CA ILE A 331 -28.62 -21.39 11.56
C ILE A 331 -27.71 -20.23 11.13
N ILE A 332 -27.32 -20.17 9.85
CA ILE A 332 -26.44 -19.13 9.32
C ILE A 332 -27.04 -17.75 9.52
N SER A 333 -28.33 -17.55 9.19
CA SER A 333 -29.01 -16.27 9.43
C SER A 333 -28.96 -15.86 10.90
N ARG A 334 -29.17 -16.79 11.84
CA ARG A 334 -29.06 -16.50 13.28
C ARG A 334 -27.63 -16.13 13.69
N LEU A 335 -26.62 -16.84 13.17
CA LEU A 335 -25.22 -16.55 13.44
C LEU A 335 -24.82 -15.17 12.92
N ASN A 336 -25.28 -14.82 11.72
CA ASN A 336 -25.05 -13.49 11.13
C ASN A 336 -25.76 -12.40 11.93
N SER A 337 -27.04 -12.60 12.29
CA SER A 337 -27.80 -11.62 13.10
C SER A 337 -27.20 -11.40 14.49
N ALA A 338 -26.59 -12.43 15.08
CA ALA A 338 -25.87 -12.32 16.35
C ALA A 338 -24.42 -11.82 16.18
N GLY A 339 -23.94 -11.59 14.96
CA GLY A 339 -22.61 -11.06 14.68
C GLY A 339 -21.47 -12.04 14.98
N PHE A 340 -21.73 -13.36 15.04
CA PHE A 340 -20.70 -14.35 15.40
C PHE A 340 -19.51 -14.35 14.44
N TYR A 341 -19.75 -14.26 13.14
CA TYR A 341 -18.67 -14.23 12.15
C TYR A 341 -17.73 -13.02 12.37
N LEU A 342 -18.30 -11.83 12.52
CA LEU A 342 -17.54 -10.60 12.79
C LEU A 342 -16.79 -10.67 14.12
N LYS A 343 -17.39 -11.29 15.14
CA LYS A 343 -16.72 -11.51 16.42
C LYS A 343 -15.51 -12.44 16.27
N ILE A 344 -15.66 -13.59 15.60
CA ILE A 344 -14.56 -14.53 15.38
C ILE A 344 -13.44 -13.87 14.58
N LEU A 345 -13.78 -13.09 13.56
CA LEU A 345 -12.83 -12.33 12.75
C LEU A 345 -12.00 -11.37 13.61
N LYS A 346 -12.66 -10.56 14.45
CA LYS A 346 -11.98 -9.65 15.39
C LYS A 346 -11.12 -10.39 16.41
N ASP A 347 -11.62 -11.50 16.97
CA ASP A 347 -10.88 -12.30 17.95
C ASP A 347 -9.62 -12.94 17.33
N VAL A 348 -9.69 -13.39 16.08
CA VAL A 348 -8.55 -13.95 15.35
C VAL A 348 -7.54 -12.84 15.00
N ALA A 349 -8.01 -11.72 14.45
CA ALA A 349 -7.16 -10.57 14.14
C ALA A 349 -6.44 -10.04 15.39
N TYR A 350 -7.14 -9.94 16.51
CA TYR A 350 -6.56 -9.50 17.79
C TYR A 350 -5.51 -10.50 18.33
N LYS A 351 -5.73 -11.81 18.17
CA LYS A 351 -4.72 -12.81 18.54
C LYS A 351 -3.45 -12.69 17.69
N ILE A 352 -3.59 -12.41 16.40
CA ILE A 352 -2.45 -12.19 15.49
C ILE A 352 -1.68 -10.92 15.91
N LEU A 353 -2.39 -9.83 16.21
CA LEU A 353 -1.81 -8.60 16.73
C LEU A 353 -1.00 -8.87 18.02
N LEU A 354 -1.59 -9.57 18.99
CA LEU A 354 -0.90 -9.91 20.24
C LEU A 354 0.34 -10.80 20.04
N ALA A 355 0.33 -11.67 19.03
CA ALA A 355 1.49 -12.48 18.69
C ALA A 355 2.64 -11.62 18.15
N ASN A 356 2.32 -10.62 17.31
CA ASN A 356 3.30 -9.71 16.72
C ASN A 356 3.83 -8.68 17.74
N HIS A 357 2.97 -8.15 18.63
CA HIS A 357 3.37 -7.16 19.63
C HIS A 357 4.45 -7.69 20.60
N LYS A 358 4.46 -9.00 20.90
CA LYS A 358 5.54 -9.62 21.71
C LYS A 358 6.93 -9.48 21.08
N MET A 359 7.02 -9.13 19.79
CA MET A 359 8.26 -8.94 19.04
C MET A 359 8.65 -7.45 18.89
N SER A 360 7.70 -6.52 19.02
CA SER A 360 7.90 -5.08 18.82
C SER A 360 7.70 -4.28 20.11
N GLN A 361 8.65 -4.38 21.04
CA GLN A 361 8.84 -3.35 22.06
C GLN A 361 9.90 -2.37 21.56
N ASN A 362 9.57 -1.51 20.61
CA ASN A 362 10.33 -0.28 20.39
C ASN A 362 9.34 0.89 20.39
N THR A 363 9.45 1.69 21.44
CA THR A 363 8.60 2.84 21.73
C THR A 363 8.66 3.89 20.63
N THR A 364 7.51 4.49 20.35
CA THR A 364 7.34 5.72 19.58
C THR A 364 7.93 6.91 20.34
N ASP A 365 9.25 6.95 20.49
CA ASP A 365 9.94 8.16 20.92
C ASP A 365 10.26 9.02 19.70
N ALA A 366 10.03 10.32 19.83
CA ALA A 366 10.37 11.30 18.80
C ALA A 366 11.87 11.16 18.46
N LYS A 367 12.16 10.69 17.24
CA LYS A 367 13.53 10.47 16.79
C LYS A 367 14.28 11.81 16.77
N PRO A 368 15.36 11.98 17.56
CA PRO A 368 16.16 13.19 17.49
C PRO A 368 16.80 13.31 16.10
N LEU A 369 17.05 14.55 15.66
CA LEU A 369 17.70 14.81 14.38
C LEU A 369 19.11 14.24 14.40
N SER A 370 19.41 13.35 13.44
CA SER A 370 20.69 12.68 13.34
C SER A 370 21.64 13.41 12.38
N VAL A 371 22.94 13.09 12.46
CA VAL A 371 23.93 13.62 11.50
C VAL A 371 23.66 13.10 10.08
N GLU A 372 23.09 11.90 9.96
CA GLU A 372 22.69 11.31 8.68
C GLU A 372 21.61 12.15 7.99
N ASP A 373 20.68 12.71 8.77
CA ASP A 373 19.61 13.59 8.26
C ASP A 373 20.16 14.94 7.73
N LEU A 374 21.34 15.37 8.18
CA LEU A 374 21.99 16.62 7.76
C LEU A 374 23.09 16.41 6.71
N PHE A 375 23.36 15.15 6.32
CA PHE A 375 24.46 14.79 5.43
C PHE A 375 24.43 15.55 4.09
N GLY A 376 23.24 15.75 3.50
CA GLY A 376 23.12 16.45 2.21
C GLY A 376 23.58 17.92 2.27
N ILE A 377 23.37 18.61 3.39
CA ILE A 377 23.83 20.00 3.58
C ILE A 377 25.36 20.05 3.69
N PHE A 378 25.96 19.10 4.41
CA PHE A 378 27.43 19.01 4.49
C PHE A 378 28.06 18.70 3.13
N MET A 379 27.44 17.82 2.33
CA MET A 379 27.89 17.55 0.97
C MET A 379 27.80 18.79 0.07
N LEU A 380 26.72 19.56 0.17
CA LEU A 380 26.56 20.82 -0.57
C LEU A 380 27.65 21.83 -0.21
N LEU A 381 28.01 21.93 1.08
CA LEU A 381 29.12 22.76 1.54
C LEU A 381 30.46 22.32 0.93
N LEU A 382 30.76 21.01 0.95
CA LEU A 382 31.99 20.46 0.38
C LEU A 382 32.09 20.71 -1.13
N VAL A 383 31.00 20.52 -1.87
CA VAL A 383 30.93 20.82 -3.31
C VAL A 383 31.17 22.32 -3.56
N GLY A 384 30.55 23.20 -2.76
CA GLY A 384 30.74 24.64 -2.86
C GLY A 384 32.20 25.07 -2.60
N LEU A 385 32.84 24.51 -1.59
CA LEU A 385 34.27 24.75 -1.32
C LEU A 385 35.16 24.24 -2.45
N GLY A 386 34.86 23.07 -3.01
CA GLY A 386 35.56 22.51 -4.16
C GLY A 386 35.45 23.39 -5.41
N LEU A 387 34.24 23.86 -5.74
CA LEU A 387 34.00 24.78 -6.87
C LEU A 387 34.70 26.13 -6.68
N SER A 388 34.70 26.66 -5.46
CA SER A 388 35.43 27.89 -5.11
C SER A 388 36.94 27.74 -5.32
N LEU A 389 37.53 26.65 -4.81
CA LEU A 389 38.95 26.35 -4.99
C LEU A 389 39.30 26.17 -6.47
N PHE A 390 38.46 25.46 -7.22
CA PHE A 390 38.64 25.26 -8.66
C PHE A 390 38.61 26.59 -9.43
N SER A 391 37.64 27.47 -9.12
CA SER A 391 37.56 28.80 -9.73
C SER A 391 38.81 29.64 -9.44
N PHE A 392 39.32 29.58 -8.20
CA PHE A 392 40.55 30.28 -7.81
C PHE A 392 41.77 29.76 -8.59
N ILE A 393 41.93 28.43 -8.71
CA ILE A 393 43.01 27.83 -9.50
C ILE A 393 42.90 28.24 -10.97
N CYS A 394 41.70 28.21 -11.55
CA CYS A 394 41.47 28.64 -12.93
C CYS A 394 41.85 30.11 -13.15
N GLU A 395 41.52 31.01 -12.21
CA GLU A 395 41.89 32.42 -12.27
C GLU A 395 43.42 32.60 -12.24
N VAL A 396 44.11 31.89 -11.34
CA VAL A 396 45.57 31.91 -11.24
C VAL A 396 46.21 31.41 -12.55
N VAL A 397 45.74 30.29 -13.09
CA VAL A 397 46.25 29.75 -14.36
C VAL A 397 46.01 30.73 -15.52
N CYS A 398 44.82 31.32 -15.61
CA CYS A 398 44.51 32.33 -16.63
C CYS A 398 45.42 33.56 -16.50
N PHE A 399 45.70 34.01 -15.27
CA PHE A 399 46.57 35.14 -15.01
C PHE A 399 48.01 34.86 -15.48
N TYR A 400 48.55 33.67 -15.19
CA TYR A 400 49.90 33.28 -15.63
C TYR A 400 49.98 33.08 -17.15
N LEU A 401 48.95 32.53 -17.79
CA LEU A 401 48.89 32.38 -19.25
C LEU A 401 48.85 33.74 -19.98
N LYS A 402 48.10 34.71 -19.43
CA LYS A 402 48.08 36.11 -19.94
C LYS A 402 49.38 36.89 -19.75
N LYS A 403 50.32 36.37 -18.97
CA LYS A 403 51.64 36.98 -18.76
C LYS A 403 52.71 36.37 -19.68
N PHE A 404 52.43 35.22 -20.28
CA PHE A 404 53.32 34.51 -21.22
C PHE A 404 53.03 34.84 -22.69
N PHE A 405 51.82 35.30 -23.01
CA PHE A 405 51.45 35.95 -24.27
C PHE A 405 51.32 37.45 -24.06
#